data_AF-A0A924XEZ5-F1
#
_entry.id   AF-A0A924XEZ5-F1
#
_cell.length_a   1.000
_cell.length_b   1.000
_cell.length_c   1.000
_cell.angle_alpha   90.00
_cell.angle_beta   90.00
_cell.angle_gamma   90.00
#
_symmetry.space_group_name_H-M   'P 1'
#
loop_
_entity.id
_entity.type
_entity.pdbx_description
1 polymer ?
#
loop_
_entity_poly.entity_id
_entity_poly.type
_entity_poly.pdbx_seq_one_letter_code
_entity_poly.pdbx_strand_id
1 'polypeptide(L)'
;MKLSSIVKRAGHIDQNATLLRAAVIAAHAVHVRNGVFRAVDVRFFFRLFSNWIEHDIVRPSLDIELTQVRRFFEQLRAEQRLIVSGYREFALTSTGLLDLEEKLVDECGTSF
;
A
#
# COMPACT_ATOMS: atom_id res chain seq x y z
N MET A 1 16.79 -11.63 -18.79
CA MET A 1 15.65 -11.79 -17.86
C MET A 1 14.49 -10.96 -18.40
N LYS A 2 13.40 -11.58 -18.87
CA LYS A 2 12.34 -10.90 -19.66
C LYS A 2 11.47 -9.99 -18.77
N LEU A 3 11.32 -8.72 -19.14
CA LEU A 3 10.46 -7.71 -18.48
C LEU A 3 9.03 -8.22 -18.19
N SER A 4 8.53 -9.16 -18.99
CA SER A 4 7.20 -9.76 -18.83
C SER A 4 7.00 -10.51 -17.51
N SER A 5 8.07 -11.03 -16.86
CA SER A 5 7.94 -11.70 -15.55
C SER A 5 7.88 -10.72 -14.39
N ILE A 6 8.45 -9.51 -14.55
CA ILE A 6 8.37 -8.43 -13.57
C ILE A 6 6.96 -7.84 -13.60
N VAL A 7 6.42 -7.57 -14.79
CA VAL A 7 5.04 -7.09 -14.97
C VAL A 7 4.02 -8.13 -14.48
N LYS A 8 4.23 -9.44 -14.73
CA LYS A 8 3.36 -10.49 -14.17
C LYS A 8 3.41 -10.58 -12.64
N ARG A 9 4.56 -10.32 -12.01
CA ARG A 9 4.68 -10.25 -10.55
C ARG A 9 4.10 -8.96 -9.98
N ALA A 10 4.13 -7.87 -10.75
CA ALA A 10 3.41 -6.64 -10.45
C ALA A 10 1.90 -6.79 -10.65
N GLY A 11 1.43 -7.66 -11.56
CA GLY A 11 0.00 -7.95 -11.74
C GLY A 11 -0.68 -8.63 -10.54
N HIS A 12 0.06 -9.28 -9.64
CA HIS A 12 -0.46 -9.70 -8.34
C HIS A 12 -0.52 -8.55 -7.31
N ILE A 13 0.26 -7.49 -7.54
CA ILE A 13 0.16 -6.25 -6.77
C ILE A 13 -1.04 -5.42 -7.27
N ASP A 14 -1.39 -5.49 -8.56
CA ASP A 14 -2.54 -4.77 -9.13
C ASP A 14 -3.89 -5.15 -8.51
N GLN A 15 -4.16 -6.45 -8.28
CA GLN A 15 -5.41 -6.87 -7.61
C GLN A 15 -5.51 -6.38 -6.16
N ASN A 16 -4.37 -6.06 -5.55
CA ASN A 16 -4.27 -5.65 -4.15
C ASN A 16 -3.87 -4.19 -4.02
N ALA A 17 -3.81 -3.44 -5.13
CA ALA A 17 -3.27 -2.10 -5.14
C ALA A 17 -4.14 -1.17 -4.30
N THR A 18 -5.47 -1.28 -4.41
CA THR A 18 -6.42 -0.53 -3.58
C THR A 18 -6.20 -0.79 -2.08
N LEU A 19 -6.12 -2.06 -1.67
CA LEU A 19 -5.87 -2.43 -0.28
C LEU A 19 -4.50 -1.96 0.23
N LEU A 20 -3.47 -2.04 -0.61
CA LEU A 20 -2.13 -1.59 -0.27
C LEU A 20 -2.06 -0.06 -0.12
N ARG A 21 -2.70 0.69 -1.03
CA ARG A 21 -2.79 2.15 -0.92
C ARG A 21 -3.57 2.56 0.33
N ALA A 22 -4.73 1.94 0.58
CA ALA A 22 -5.51 2.19 1.78
C ALA A 22 -4.71 1.89 3.06
N ALA A 23 -3.96 0.79 3.08
CA ALA A 23 -3.12 0.42 4.21
C ALA A 23 -1.97 1.41 4.46
N VAL A 24 -1.38 1.98 3.40
CA VAL A 24 -0.36 3.04 3.51
C VAL A 24 -0.95 4.33 4.07
N ILE A 25 -2.12 4.75 3.59
CA ILE A 25 -2.81 5.93 4.12
C ILE A 25 -3.18 5.73 5.59
N ALA A 26 -3.73 4.57 5.95
CA ALA A 26 -4.06 4.25 7.33
C ALA A 26 -2.83 4.26 8.24
N ALA A 27 -1.72 3.66 7.80
CA ALA A 27 -0.46 3.66 8.55
C ALA A 27 0.07 5.08 8.78
N HIS A 28 -0.04 5.95 7.77
CA HIS A 28 0.32 7.36 7.88
C HIS A 28 -0.62 8.12 8.83
N ALA A 29 -1.93 7.93 8.70
CA ALA A 29 -2.97 8.62 9.48
C ALA A 29 -2.94 8.28 10.97
N VAL A 30 -2.61 7.04 11.35
CA VAL A 30 -2.50 6.67 12.78
C VAL A 30 -1.33 7.38 13.47
N HIS A 31 -0.32 7.80 12.71
CA HIS A 31 0.87 8.45 13.23
C HIS A 31 0.88 9.97 12.96
N VAL A 32 -0.28 10.62 12.76
CA VAL A 32 -0.41 12.05 12.40
C VAL A 32 0.49 13.01 13.19
N ARG A 33 0.77 12.74 14.47
CA ARG A 33 1.66 13.59 15.28
C ARG A 33 3.13 13.57 14.81
N ASN A 34 3.60 12.43 14.31
CA ASN A 34 5.00 12.26 13.88
C ASN A 34 5.12 12.05 12.36
N GLY A 35 4.01 11.80 11.65
CA GLY A 35 3.94 11.59 10.20
C GLY A 35 4.63 10.32 9.67
N VAL A 36 5.23 9.52 10.54
CA VAL A 36 6.11 8.39 10.19
C VAL A 36 5.48 7.03 10.50
N PHE A 37 5.75 6.06 9.63
CA PHE A 37 5.27 4.68 9.75
C PHE A 37 6.30 3.69 9.22
N ARG A 38 6.15 2.41 9.53
CA ARG A 38 7.03 1.33 9.10
C ARG A 38 6.28 0.38 8.17
N ALA A 39 7.03 -0.44 7.42
CA ALA A 39 6.46 -1.46 6.54
C ALA A 39 5.59 -2.48 7.30
N VAL A 40 5.88 -2.73 8.59
CA VAL A 40 5.09 -3.63 9.44
C VAL A 40 3.71 -3.06 9.77
N ASP A 41 3.59 -1.74 9.87
CA ASP A 41 2.32 -1.06 10.17
C ASP A 41 1.41 -1.14 8.93
N VAL A 42 1.98 -0.96 7.73
CA VAL A 42 1.26 -1.17 6.46
C VAL A 42 0.79 -2.62 6.29
N ARG A 43 1.65 -3.61 6.58
CA ARG A 43 1.24 -5.01 6.53
C ARG A 43 0.11 -5.32 7.52
N PHE A 44 0.13 -4.71 8.71
CA PHE A 44 -0.94 -4.83 9.68
C PHE A 44 -2.27 -4.31 9.11
N PHE A 45 -2.31 -3.09 8.58
CA PHE A 45 -3.54 -2.54 8.00
C PHE A 45 -4.02 -3.29 6.77
N PHE A 46 -3.09 -3.75 5.91
CA PHE A 46 -3.44 -4.59 4.78
C PHE A 46 -4.20 -5.84 5.22
N ARG A 47 -3.69 -6.56 6.22
CA ARG A 47 -4.34 -7.75 6.79
C ARG A 47 -5.66 -7.42 7.47
N LEU A 48 -5.74 -6.28 8.15
CA LEU A 48 -6.98 -5.84 8.77
C LEU A 48 -8.08 -5.62 7.72
N PHE A 49 -7.74 -4.91 6.64
CA PHE A 49 -8.69 -4.60 5.57
C PHE A 49 -9.05 -5.83 4.73
N SER A 50 -8.08 -6.70 4.41
CA SER A 50 -8.38 -7.95 3.71
C SER A 50 -9.31 -8.84 4.55
N ASN A 51 -9.05 -9.00 5.84
CA ASN A 51 -9.92 -9.76 6.73
C ASN A 51 -11.33 -9.15 6.86
N TRP A 52 -11.45 -7.82 6.85
CA TRP A 52 -12.76 -7.16 6.87
C TRP A 52 -13.57 -7.52 5.63
N ILE A 53 -12.96 -7.39 4.44
CA ILE A 53 -13.64 -7.67 3.17
C ILE A 53 -13.99 -9.16 3.04
N GLU A 54 -13.13 -10.03 3.54
CA GLU A 54 -13.26 -11.48 3.43
C GLU A 54 -14.09 -12.11 4.55
N HIS A 55 -14.64 -11.33 5.48
CA HIS A 55 -15.40 -11.86 6.62
C HIS A 55 -16.55 -12.80 6.22
N ASP A 56 -17.06 -12.70 4.99
CA ASP A 56 -18.13 -13.55 4.44
C ASP A 56 -17.64 -14.67 3.48
N ILE A 57 -16.33 -14.82 3.27
CA ILE A 57 -15.76 -15.72 2.24
C ILE A 57 -14.85 -16.78 2.88
N VAL A 58 -15.18 -18.06 2.66
CA VAL A 58 -14.34 -19.23 3.04
C VAL A 58 -13.15 -19.34 2.07
N ARG A 59 -12.29 -18.32 2.03
CA ARG A 59 -11.04 -18.32 1.27
C ARG A 59 -9.87 -17.94 2.18
N PRO A 60 -8.65 -18.35 1.83
CA PRO A 60 -7.48 -17.94 2.59
C PRO A 60 -7.33 -16.41 2.54
N SER A 61 -7.28 -15.78 3.72
CA SER A 61 -7.05 -14.35 3.89
C SER A 61 -5.97 -13.86 2.94
N LEU A 62 -6.26 -12.86 2.12
CA LEU A 62 -5.27 -12.19 1.29
C LEU A 62 -4.15 -11.65 2.20
N ASP A 63 -2.96 -12.20 2.04
CA ASP A 63 -1.77 -11.81 2.79
C ASP A 63 -0.77 -11.08 1.88
N ILE A 64 0.10 -10.28 2.50
CA ILE A 64 1.16 -9.56 1.83
C ILE A 64 2.50 -9.74 2.56
N GLU A 65 3.52 -10.06 1.79
CA GLU A 65 4.88 -10.16 2.30
C GLU A 65 5.49 -8.78 2.51
N LEU A 66 6.33 -8.63 3.55
CA LEU A 66 7.04 -7.36 3.81
C LEU A 66 7.92 -6.94 2.63
N THR A 67 8.42 -7.89 1.84
CA THR A 67 9.19 -7.63 0.63
C THR A 67 8.34 -6.95 -0.45
N GLN A 68 7.04 -7.28 -0.55
CA GLN A 68 6.12 -6.62 -1.49
C GLN A 68 5.84 -5.19 -1.05
N VAL A 69 5.57 -4.96 0.25
CA VAL A 69 5.42 -3.62 0.82
C VAL A 69 6.66 -2.75 0.55
N ARG A 70 7.86 -3.31 0.79
CA ARG A 70 9.12 -2.59 0.52
C ARG A 70 9.30 -2.24 -0.94
N ARG A 71 8.95 -3.13 -1.87
CA ARG A 71 9.01 -2.83 -3.32
C ARG A 71 8.07 -1.68 -3.69
N PHE A 72 6.88 -1.66 -3.11
CA PHE A 72 5.95 -0.56 -3.29
C PHE A 72 6.51 0.76 -2.74
N PHE A 73 7.18 0.73 -1.59
CA PHE A 73 7.86 1.91 -1.06
C PHE A 73 8.99 2.40 -1.97
N GLU A 74 9.80 1.51 -2.52
CA GLU A 74 10.86 1.91 -3.46
C GLU A 74 10.28 2.57 -4.72
N GLN A 75 9.12 2.12 -5.21
CA GLN A 75 8.41 2.81 -6.28
C GLN A 75 7.97 4.21 -5.87
N LEU A 76 7.27 4.35 -4.73
CA LEU A 76 6.82 5.66 -4.24
C LEU A 76 8.00 6.61 -3.98
N ARG A 77 9.15 6.10 -3.54
CA ARG A 77 10.38 6.88 -3.35
C ARG A 77 10.96 7.35 -4.67
N ALA A 78 11.01 6.49 -5.69
CA ALA A 78 11.45 6.88 -7.03
C ALA A 78 10.58 7.99 -7.63
N GLU A 79 9.29 8.00 -7.27
CA GLU A 79 8.31 9.01 -7.65
C GLU A 79 8.27 10.24 -6.71
N GLN A 80 9.14 10.31 -5.70
CA GLN A 80 9.21 11.39 -4.70
C GLN A 80 7.93 11.56 -3.85
N ARG A 81 7.16 10.49 -3.69
CA ARG A 81 5.89 10.41 -2.94
C ARG A 81 6.07 9.91 -1.50
N LEU A 82 7.24 9.34 -1.21
CA LEU A 82 7.61 8.79 0.09
C LEU A 82 9.05 9.19 0.41
N ILE A 83 9.31 9.55 1.67
CA ILE A 83 10.64 9.82 2.20
C ILE A 83 11.01 8.84 3.29
N VAL A 84 12.31 8.61 3.49
CA VAL A 84 12.83 7.87 4.66
C VAL A 84 13.11 8.88 5.76
N SER A 85 12.46 8.71 6.91
CA SER A 85 12.56 9.66 8.03
C SER A 85 13.42 9.14 9.19
N GLY A 86 13.86 7.87 9.14
CA GLY A 86 14.60 7.23 10.21
C GLY A 86 14.98 5.79 9.88
N TYR A 87 15.41 5.01 10.88
CA TYR A 87 15.75 3.61 10.66
C TYR A 87 14.48 2.78 10.38
N ARG A 88 14.26 2.46 9.10
CA ARG A 88 13.06 1.74 8.61
C ARG A 88 11.74 2.49 8.82
N GLU A 89 11.82 3.80 8.97
CA GLU A 89 10.68 4.71 9.11
C GLU A 89 10.51 5.51 7.83
N PHE A 90 9.27 5.65 7.41
CA PHE A 90 8.86 6.28 6.16
C PHE A 90 7.78 7.31 6.44
N ALA A 91 7.75 8.38 5.65
CA ALA A 91 6.68 9.37 5.68
C ALA A 91 6.20 9.64 4.27
N LEU A 92 4.89 9.82 4.09
CA LEU A 92 4.35 10.32 2.82
C LEU A 92 4.68 11.80 2.69
N THR A 93 5.00 12.23 1.47
CA THR A 93 4.96 13.65 1.14
C THR A 93 3.50 14.09 0.97
N SER A 94 3.21 15.38 1.07
CA SER A 94 1.86 15.89 0.81
C SER A 94 1.35 15.47 -0.57
N THR A 95 2.20 15.56 -1.59
CA THR A 95 1.90 15.08 -2.96
C THR A 95 1.68 13.57 -3.00
N GLY A 96 2.44 12.80 -2.23
CA GLY A 96 2.29 11.35 -2.15
C GLY A 96 0.98 10.92 -1.50
N LEU A 97 0.55 11.61 -0.45
CA LEU A 97 -0.76 11.36 0.17
C LEU A 97 -1.90 11.65 -0.82
N LEU A 98 -1.89 12.83 -1.45
CA LEU A 98 -2.93 13.23 -2.40
C LEU A 98 -3.02 12.27 -3.60
N ASP A 99 -1.88 11.86 -4.18
CA ASP A 99 -1.87 10.89 -5.30
C ASP A 99 -2.43 9.52 -4.89
N LEU A 100 -2.14 9.06 -3.67
CA LEU A 100 -2.67 7.79 -3.18
C LEU A 100 -4.18 7.88 -2.93
N GLU A 101 -4.67 9.00 -2.42
CA GLU A 101 -6.11 9.26 -2.23
C GLU A 101 -6.85 9.33 -3.57
N GLU A 102 -6.33 10.08 -4.55
CA GLU A 102 -6.92 10.21 -5.89
C GLU A 102 -7.05 8.84 -6.56
N LYS A 103 -5.99 8.03 -6.54
CA LYS A 103 -6.01 6.67 -7.11
C LYS A 103 -6.99 5.73 -6.41
N LEU A 104 -7.21 5.91 -5.10
CA LEU A 104 -8.22 5.13 -4.39
C LEU A 104 -9.63 5.53 -4.84
N VAL A 105 -9.88 6.83 -5.00
CA VAL A 105 -11.18 7.34 -5.45
C VAL A 105 -11.48 6.89 -6.88
N ASP A 106 -10.52 6.97 -7.80
CA ASP A 106 -10.69 6.55 -9.19
C ASP A 106 -11.03 5.05 -9.32
N GLU A 107 -10.37 4.21 -8.51
CA GLU A 107 -10.61 2.77 -8.48
C GLU A 107 -11.96 2.41 -7.84
N CYS A 108 -12.46 3.21 -6.89
CA CYS A 108 -13.79 3.04 -6.33
C CYS A 108 -14.90 3.64 -7.22
N GLY A 109 -14.62 4.69 -7.97
CA GLY A 109 -15.59 5.45 -8.77
C GLY A 109 -15.98 4.83 -10.11
N THR A 110 -15.31 3.74 -10.54
CA THR A 110 -15.55 3.08 -11.83
C THR A 110 -16.61 1.97 -11.79
N SER A 111 -17.42 1.89 -10.72
CA SER A 111 -18.54 0.94 -10.60
C SER A 111 -19.88 1.67 -10.42
N PHE A 112 -20.47 2.14 -11.52
CA PHE A 112 -21.92 2.42 -11.64
C PHE A 112 -22.40 2.05 -13.04
#